data_AF-A0A960VLZ8-F1
#
_entry.id   AF-A0A960VLZ8-F1
#
_cell.length_a   1.000
_cell.length_b   1.000
_cell.length_c   1.000
_cell.angle_alpha   90.00
_cell.angle_beta   90.00
_cell.angle_gamma   90.00
#
_symmetry.space_group_name_H-M   'P 1'
#
loop_
_entity.id
_entity.type
_entity.pdbx_description
1 polymer ?
#
loop_
_entity_poly.entity_id
_entity_poly.type
_entity_poly.pdbx_seq_one_letter_code
_entity_poly.pdbx_strand_id
1 'polypeptide(L)'
;MLRSASLLLVLLVLLVLLVSATAEAQTGIPDLNQSTLERDDAGPSALSIMVVPDGSGPPLTQAVRPDGTIASAGLTATVRDGANFPVANFPFEDLWLESFDGDLAPCIGGTTADANTDINGQTRFETPLRAGGWTEGPLLLMLNGMAIVGSEVAIRINSPDSNGDGAVNMTDLATFAADYHGAYHFRSDFNFDGSIDLGDVVILAAKLGVSCP
;
A
#
# COMPACT_ATOMS: atom_id res chain seq x y z
N MET A 1 -12.44 -67.50 7.08
CA MET A 1 -13.11 -66.18 7.04
C MET A 1 -12.51 -65.15 8.00
N LEU A 2 -12.03 -65.49 9.21
CA LEU A 2 -11.46 -64.49 10.14
C LEU A 2 -10.15 -63.79 9.67
N ARG A 3 -9.34 -64.40 8.79
CA ARG A 3 -8.06 -63.80 8.35
C ARG A 3 -8.20 -62.62 7.39
N SER A 4 -9.30 -62.52 6.63
CA SER A 4 -9.52 -61.40 5.70
C SER A 4 -9.96 -60.10 6.39
N ALA A 5 -10.64 -60.20 7.54
CA ALA A 5 -11.11 -59.03 8.28
C ALA A 5 -9.94 -58.24 8.92
N SER A 6 -8.90 -58.94 9.40
CA SER A 6 -7.71 -58.29 9.99
C SER A 6 -6.90 -57.48 8.98
N LEU A 7 -6.79 -57.94 7.72
CA LEU A 7 -5.99 -57.24 6.71
C LEU A 7 -6.69 -55.94 6.25
N LEU A 8 -8.01 -55.97 6.12
CA LEU A 8 -8.80 -54.80 5.71
C LEU A 8 -8.77 -53.69 6.77
N LEU A 9 -8.81 -54.05 8.05
CA LEU A 9 -8.72 -53.10 9.16
C LEU A 9 -7.35 -52.40 9.21
N VAL A 10 -6.26 -53.16 9.01
CA VAL A 10 -4.90 -52.60 8.97
C VAL A 10 -4.72 -51.64 7.79
N LEU A 11 -5.26 -51.98 6.61
CA LEU A 11 -5.20 -51.12 5.44
C LEU A 11 -5.98 -49.81 5.64
N LEU A 12 -7.16 -49.88 6.27
CA LEU A 12 -7.98 -48.71 6.56
C LEU A 12 -7.29 -47.77 7.57
N VAL A 13 -6.67 -48.32 8.62
CA VAL A 13 -5.92 -47.54 9.62
C VAL A 13 -4.69 -46.88 9.00
N LEU A 14 -3.99 -47.56 8.08
CA LEU A 14 -2.87 -46.98 7.32
C LEU A 14 -3.33 -45.87 6.37
N LEU A 15 -4.49 -46.03 5.71
CA LEU A 15 -5.05 -45.01 4.83
C LEU A 15 -5.48 -43.76 5.61
N VAL A 16 -6.07 -43.92 6.80
CA VAL A 16 -6.44 -42.79 7.68
C VAL A 16 -5.19 -42.09 8.20
N LEU A 17 -4.13 -42.82 8.57
CA LEU A 17 -2.84 -42.24 9.01
C LEU A 17 -2.11 -41.49 7.89
N LEU A 18 -2.22 -41.95 6.63
CA LEU A 18 -1.65 -41.26 5.46
C LEU A 18 -2.42 -39.99 5.08
N VAL A 19 -3.71 -39.90 5.40
CA VAL A 19 -4.53 -38.69 5.16
C VAL A 19 -4.39 -37.69 6.30
N SER A 20 -3.97 -38.12 7.50
CA SER A 20 -3.69 -37.24 8.64
C SER A 20 -2.23 -36.79 8.73
N ALA A 21 -1.52 -36.66 7.61
CA ALA A 21 -0.39 -35.73 7.53
C ALA A 21 -0.96 -34.32 7.66
N THR A 22 -1.24 -33.97 8.91
CA THR A 22 -1.81 -32.72 9.35
C THR A 22 -1.00 -31.60 8.75
N ALA A 23 -1.68 -30.71 8.02
CA ALA A 23 -1.18 -29.36 7.82
C ALA A 23 -0.77 -28.85 9.21
N GLU A 24 0.53 -28.78 9.47
CA GLU A 24 1.00 -28.01 10.59
C GLU A 24 0.46 -26.61 10.32
N ALA A 25 -0.42 -26.14 11.20
CA ALA A 25 -0.70 -24.72 11.32
C ALA A 25 0.58 -24.10 11.84
N GLN A 26 1.59 -24.03 10.97
CA GLN A 26 2.78 -23.26 11.22
C GLN A 26 2.24 -21.85 11.35
N THR A 27 2.26 -21.34 12.59
CA THR A 27 1.96 -19.94 12.86
C THR A 27 3.03 -19.17 12.09
N GLY A 28 2.71 -18.81 10.86
CA GLY A 28 3.62 -18.21 9.91
C GLY A 28 4.05 -16.87 10.46
N ILE A 29 5.18 -16.86 11.16
CA ILE A 29 5.82 -15.63 11.61
C ILE A 29 6.36 -14.97 10.35
N PRO A 30 5.89 -13.79 9.97
CA PRO A 30 6.37 -13.13 8.77
C PRO A 30 7.88 -12.90 8.81
N ASP A 31 8.53 -13.09 7.67
CA ASP A 31 9.93 -12.81 7.44
C ASP A 31 10.06 -11.62 6.49
N LEU A 32 10.77 -10.58 6.95
CA LEU A 32 10.98 -9.34 6.22
C LEU A 32 11.86 -9.50 4.97
N ASN A 33 12.58 -10.61 4.83
CA ASN A 33 13.45 -10.89 3.69
C ASN A 33 12.78 -11.80 2.65
N GLN A 34 11.66 -12.45 3.00
CA GLN A 34 10.89 -13.31 2.10
C GLN A 34 9.60 -12.65 1.63
N SER A 35 9.11 -11.65 2.36
CA SER A 35 7.93 -10.88 1.99
C SER A 35 8.29 -9.85 0.92
N THR A 36 7.32 -9.51 0.07
CA THR A 36 7.54 -8.60 -1.08
C THR A 36 6.40 -7.60 -1.23
N LEU A 37 6.69 -6.50 -1.92
CA LEU A 37 5.71 -5.54 -2.42
C LEU A 37 5.96 -5.37 -3.92
N GLU A 38 4.93 -5.62 -4.73
CA GLU A 38 5.01 -5.51 -6.19
C GLU A 38 3.95 -4.55 -6.70
N ARG A 39 4.31 -3.72 -7.68
CA ARG A 39 3.39 -2.81 -8.37
C ARG A 39 2.80 -3.50 -9.60
N ASP A 40 1.50 -3.32 -9.83
CA ASP A 40 0.78 -3.91 -10.97
C ASP A 40 1.36 -3.47 -12.32
N ASP A 41 1.83 -2.22 -12.44
CA ASP A 41 2.50 -1.72 -13.64
C ASP A 41 4.03 -1.79 -13.55
N ALA A 42 4.65 -2.58 -14.44
CA ALA A 42 6.10 -2.67 -14.59
C ALA A 42 6.71 -1.54 -15.45
N GLY A 43 5.92 -0.53 -15.84
CA GLY A 43 6.36 0.59 -16.65
C GLY A 43 7.50 1.41 -16.01
N PRO A 44 8.46 1.90 -16.81
CA PRO A 44 9.63 2.63 -16.30
C PRO A 44 9.30 4.06 -15.86
N SER A 45 8.12 4.59 -16.19
CA SER A 45 7.75 5.97 -15.87
C SER A 45 7.42 6.11 -14.38
N ALA A 46 7.80 7.24 -13.80
CA ALA A 46 7.31 7.66 -12.49
C ALA A 46 5.79 7.79 -12.55
N LEU A 47 5.11 7.24 -11.55
CA LEU A 47 3.68 7.44 -11.31
C LEU A 47 3.53 8.39 -10.12
N SER A 48 2.54 9.27 -10.19
CA SER A 48 2.13 10.13 -9.09
C SER A 48 0.70 9.82 -8.69
N ILE A 49 0.41 9.87 -7.40
CA ILE A 49 -0.96 9.84 -6.88
C ILE A 49 -1.14 11.01 -5.91
N MET A 50 -2.23 11.76 -6.10
CA MET A 50 -2.64 12.76 -5.12
C MET A 50 -3.41 12.07 -4.01
N VAL A 51 -2.93 12.17 -2.77
CA VAL A 51 -3.65 11.69 -1.58
C VAL A 51 -4.41 12.84 -0.93
N VAL A 52 -5.44 12.51 -0.16
CA VAL A 52 -6.27 13.50 0.53
C VAL A 52 -6.59 12.97 1.93
N PRO A 53 -6.54 13.80 2.99
CA PRO A 53 -6.73 13.32 4.36
C PRO A 53 -8.02 12.53 4.62
N ASP A 54 -9.14 12.86 3.96
CA ASP A 54 -10.40 12.14 4.13
C ASP A 54 -10.58 10.92 3.20
N GLY A 55 -9.61 10.64 2.32
CA GLY A 55 -9.70 9.59 1.30
C GLY A 55 -10.56 9.94 0.08
N SER A 56 -10.95 11.20 -0.11
CA SER A 56 -11.66 11.67 -1.31
C SER A 56 -10.74 11.87 -2.54
N GLY A 57 -9.49 11.44 -2.46
CA GLY A 57 -8.53 11.41 -3.57
C GLY A 57 -8.77 10.24 -4.54
N PRO A 58 -8.05 10.20 -5.66
CA PRO A 58 -8.06 9.06 -6.57
C PRO A 58 -7.53 7.77 -5.89
N PRO A 59 -8.06 6.58 -6.28
CA PRO A 59 -7.48 5.31 -5.89
C PRO A 59 -6.11 5.09 -6.56
N LEU A 60 -5.28 4.19 -6.03
CA LEU A 60 -3.97 3.88 -6.61
C LEU A 60 -4.08 3.36 -8.07
N THR A 61 -5.21 2.78 -8.45
CA THR A 61 -5.49 2.36 -9.83
C THR A 61 -5.67 3.52 -10.82
N GLN A 62 -5.71 4.76 -10.33
CA GLN A 62 -5.85 6.01 -11.11
C GLN A 62 -4.64 6.94 -10.93
N ALA A 63 -3.45 6.40 -10.72
CA ALA A 63 -2.23 7.19 -10.72
C ALA A 63 -1.96 7.84 -12.08
N VAL A 64 -1.24 8.96 -12.08
CA VAL A 64 -1.00 9.79 -13.25
C VAL A 64 0.48 9.71 -13.66
N ARG A 65 0.74 9.69 -14.96
CA ARG A 65 2.06 9.83 -15.57
C ARG A 65 2.37 11.29 -15.90
N PRO A 66 3.63 11.67 -16.12
CA PRO A 66 3.99 13.05 -16.50
C PRO A 66 3.36 13.55 -17.82
N ASP A 67 2.82 12.65 -18.66
CA ASP A 67 2.09 13.01 -19.88
C ASP A 67 0.58 13.18 -19.66
N GLY A 68 0.12 13.15 -18.40
CA GLY A 68 -1.28 13.24 -18.00
C GLY A 68 -2.08 11.95 -18.21
N THR A 69 -1.47 10.87 -18.71
CA THR A 69 -2.18 9.59 -18.87
C THR A 69 -2.35 8.87 -17.55
N ILE A 70 -3.48 8.20 -17.39
CA ILE A 70 -3.79 7.41 -16.19
C ILE A 70 -3.20 6.01 -16.33
N ALA A 71 -2.58 5.51 -15.26
CA ALA A 71 -2.07 4.15 -15.13
C ALA A 71 -2.32 3.60 -13.72
N SER A 72 -2.35 2.27 -13.60
CA SER A 72 -2.51 1.63 -12.29
C SER A 72 -1.20 1.63 -11.52
N ALA A 73 -1.19 2.24 -10.35
CA ALA A 73 -0.17 2.08 -9.31
C ALA A 73 -0.63 1.11 -8.20
N GLY A 74 -1.64 0.26 -8.47
CA GLY A 74 -2.09 -0.76 -7.53
C GLY A 74 -0.92 -1.64 -7.07
N LEU A 75 -0.92 -1.99 -5.78
CA LEU A 75 0.16 -2.75 -5.16
C LEU A 75 -0.33 -4.09 -4.65
N THR A 76 0.51 -5.11 -4.75
CA THR A 76 0.33 -6.43 -4.12
C THR A 76 1.41 -6.66 -3.10
N ALA A 77 1.04 -6.79 -1.83
CA ALA A 77 1.93 -7.30 -0.81
C ALA A 77 1.81 -8.82 -0.74
N THR A 78 2.94 -9.52 -0.70
CA THR A 78 2.99 -10.96 -0.43
C THR A 78 3.75 -11.19 0.87
N VAL A 79 3.06 -11.68 1.89
CA VAL A 79 3.63 -11.99 3.21
C VAL A 79 4.02 -13.46 3.29
N ARG A 80 5.29 -13.71 3.60
CA ARG A 80 5.84 -15.06 3.72
C ARG A 80 6.59 -15.22 5.03
N ASP A 81 6.66 -16.45 5.52
CA ASP A 81 7.49 -16.80 6.68
C ASP A 81 8.94 -17.13 6.28
N GLY A 82 9.79 -17.43 7.26
CA GLY A 82 11.20 -17.78 7.03
C GLY A 82 11.44 -19.11 6.30
N ALA A 83 10.39 -19.91 6.10
CA ALA A 83 10.41 -21.12 5.28
C ALA A 83 9.80 -20.88 3.88
N ASN A 84 9.54 -19.62 3.52
CA ASN A 84 8.94 -19.19 2.26
C ASN A 84 7.48 -19.66 2.06
N PHE A 85 6.80 -20.07 3.14
CA PHE A 85 5.36 -20.37 3.10
C PHE A 85 4.53 -19.09 3.20
N PRO A 86 3.38 -19.02 2.51
CA PRO A 86 2.49 -17.87 2.62
C PRO A 86 1.87 -17.77 4.02
N VAL A 87 1.84 -16.55 4.56
CA VAL A 87 1.16 -16.27 5.84
C VAL A 87 -0.26 -15.83 5.54
N ALA A 88 -1.21 -16.75 5.61
CA ALA A 88 -2.62 -16.47 5.37
C ALA A 88 -3.29 -15.79 6.58
N ASN A 89 -4.29 -14.95 6.31
CA ASN A 89 -5.06 -14.20 7.31
C ASN A 89 -4.17 -13.36 8.26
N PHE A 90 -3.06 -12.83 7.73
CA PHE A 90 -2.27 -11.81 8.39
C PHE A 90 -3.09 -10.51 8.47
N PRO A 91 -3.20 -9.87 9.64
CA PRO A 91 -4.02 -8.66 9.82
C PRO A 91 -3.60 -7.54 8.88
N PHE A 92 -4.58 -6.89 8.24
CA PHE A 92 -4.32 -5.79 7.31
C PHE A 92 -3.81 -4.54 8.03
N GLU A 93 -4.19 -4.35 9.29
CA GLU A 93 -3.76 -3.22 10.11
C GLU A 93 -2.26 -3.28 10.45
N ASP A 94 -1.66 -4.48 10.37
CA ASP A 94 -0.24 -4.71 10.58
C ASP A 94 0.59 -4.58 9.28
N LEU A 95 -0.05 -4.18 8.17
CA LEU A 95 0.55 -3.90 6.87
C LEU A 95 0.19 -2.48 6.42
N TRP A 96 1.16 -1.60 6.28
CA TRP A 96 0.91 -0.24 5.80
C TRP A 96 2.04 0.31 4.94
N LEU A 97 1.75 1.39 4.21
CA LEU A 97 2.73 2.11 3.40
C LEU A 97 3.30 3.30 4.18
N GLU A 98 4.61 3.51 4.07
CA GLU A 98 5.33 4.70 4.50
C GLU A 98 6.19 5.25 3.37
N SER A 99 6.51 6.55 3.40
CA SER A 99 7.51 7.10 2.49
C SER A 99 8.91 6.94 3.08
N PHE A 100 9.90 6.70 2.22
CA PHE A 100 11.29 6.54 2.65
C PHE A 100 11.87 7.81 3.29
N ASP A 101 11.41 9.00 2.86
CA ASP A 101 11.83 10.30 3.38
C ASP A 101 11.08 10.73 4.66
N GLY A 102 9.97 10.07 4.99
CA GLY A 102 9.13 10.38 6.15
C GLY A 102 8.20 11.59 5.97
N ASP A 103 8.12 12.15 4.76
CA ASP A 103 7.30 13.35 4.47
C ASP A 103 5.83 13.00 4.14
N LEU A 104 5.50 11.72 3.91
CA LEU A 104 4.11 11.24 3.85
C LEU A 104 3.53 11.17 5.27
N ALA A 105 2.41 11.84 5.51
CA ALA A 105 1.75 11.88 6.81
C ALA A 105 0.45 11.07 6.78
N PRO A 106 0.47 9.76 7.10
CA PRO A 106 -0.73 8.93 7.07
C PRO A 106 -1.72 9.33 8.17
N CYS A 107 -3.01 9.39 7.83
CA CYS A 107 -4.08 9.38 8.84
C CYS A 107 -4.15 7.99 9.50
N ILE A 108 -4.84 7.88 10.65
CA ILE A 108 -5.00 6.59 11.34
C ILE A 108 -5.67 5.57 10.41
N GLY A 109 -4.98 4.46 10.13
CA GLY A 109 -5.45 3.42 9.20
C GLY A 109 -5.54 3.88 7.74
N GLY A 110 -4.91 5.01 7.41
CA GLY A 110 -5.06 5.66 6.11
C GLY A 110 -4.22 5.04 4.99
N THR A 111 -3.16 4.32 5.35
CA THR A 111 -2.26 3.64 4.41
C THR A 111 -2.16 2.14 4.66
N THR A 112 -3.11 1.56 5.42
CA THR A 112 -3.15 0.12 5.67
C THR A 112 -3.62 -0.65 4.43
N ALA A 113 -3.30 -1.94 4.36
CA ALA A 113 -3.77 -2.80 3.28
C ALA A 113 -5.31 -2.87 3.23
N ASP A 114 -5.88 -3.19 2.06
CA ASP A 114 -7.33 -3.19 1.86
C ASP A 114 -8.06 -4.34 2.59
N ALA A 115 -7.34 -5.44 2.87
CA ALA A 115 -7.86 -6.64 3.53
C ALA A 115 -6.75 -7.49 4.15
N ASN A 116 -7.11 -8.45 5.00
CA ASN A 116 -6.16 -9.45 5.50
C ASN A 116 -5.57 -10.24 4.32
N THR A 117 -4.38 -10.81 4.52
CA THR A 117 -3.79 -11.66 3.49
C THR A 117 -4.66 -12.89 3.18
N ASP A 118 -4.73 -13.27 1.92
CA ASP A 118 -5.46 -14.43 1.45
C ASP A 118 -4.70 -15.76 1.72
N ILE A 119 -5.19 -16.88 1.16
CA ILE A 119 -4.54 -18.20 1.31
C ILE A 119 -3.13 -18.26 0.70
N ASN A 120 -2.80 -17.36 -0.22
CA ASN A 120 -1.49 -17.21 -0.84
C ASN A 120 -0.61 -16.19 -0.11
N GLY A 121 -1.06 -15.67 1.04
CA GLY A 121 -0.34 -14.65 1.79
C GLY A 121 -0.40 -13.28 1.11
N GLN A 122 -1.34 -13.06 0.20
CA GLN A 122 -1.40 -11.83 -0.61
C GLN A 122 -2.47 -10.87 -0.11
N THR A 123 -2.17 -9.57 -0.14
CA THR A 123 -3.14 -8.48 0.03
C THR A 123 -2.83 -7.34 -0.94
N ARG A 124 -3.73 -6.37 -1.03
CA ARG A 124 -3.71 -5.31 -2.05
C ARG A 124 -3.78 -3.92 -1.41
N PHE A 125 -3.24 -2.94 -2.13
CA PHE A 125 -3.46 -1.52 -1.90
C PHE A 125 -4.00 -0.91 -3.19
N GLU A 126 -5.31 -0.71 -3.23
CA GLU A 126 -6.05 -0.19 -4.37
C GLU A 126 -6.93 1.01 -3.97
N THR A 127 -7.40 1.07 -2.73
CA THR A 127 -8.26 2.15 -2.25
C THR A 127 -7.50 3.49 -2.12
N PRO A 128 -8.20 4.64 -2.15
CA PRO A 128 -7.57 5.93 -1.90
C PRO A 128 -6.87 5.95 -0.54
N LEU A 129 -5.59 6.30 -0.54
CA LEU A 129 -4.84 6.50 0.70
C LEU A 129 -5.35 7.76 1.41
N ARG A 130 -5.51 7.67 2.73
CA ARG A 130 -5.91 8.78 3.59
C ARG A 130 -4.67 9.33 4.25
N ALA A 131 -4.11 10.38 3.66
CA ALA A 131 -2.85 10.95 4.11
C ALA A 131 -2.75 12.43 3.71
N GLY A 132 -1.89 13.14 4.44
CA GLY A 132 -1.30 14.41 4.05
C GLY A 132 0.15 14.23 3.62
N GLY A 133 0.84 15.35 3.47
CA GLY A 133 2.25 15.43 3.12
C GLY A 133 2.52 15.10 1.65
N TRP A 134 3.78 14.82 1.35
CA TRP A 134 4.24 14.54 -0.01
C TRP A 134 5.53 13.71 0.04
N THR A 135 5.88 13.04 -1.06
CA THR A 135 7.18 12.38 -1.21
C THR A 135 7.54 12.25 -2.69
N GLU A 136 8.82 12.49 -3.02
CA GLU A 136 9.41 12.12 -4.32
C GLU A 136 10.19 10.80 -4.24
N GLY A 137 10.38 10.27 -3.03
CA GLY A 137 11.05 9.01 -2.74
C GLY A 137 10.17 7.79 -2.97
N PRO A 138 10.73 6.57 -2.83
CA PRO A 138 9.93 5.36 -2.90
C PRO A 138 9.03 5.20 -1.68
N LEU A 139 7.93 4.47 -1.89
CA LEU A 139 7.13 3.92 -0.81
C LEU A 139 7.72 2.61 -0.32
N LEU A 140 7.57 2.35 0.97
CA LEU A 140 8.00 1.14 1.65
C LEU A 140 6.78 0.39 2.17
N LEU A 141 6.84 -0.95 2.14
CA LEU A 141 5.89 -1.77 2.87
C LEU A 141 6.39 -1.98 4.29
N MET A 142 5.59 -1.56 5.26
CA MET A 142 5.79 -1.79 6.67
C MET A 142 5.03 -3.05 7.08
N LEU A 143 5.70 -3.92 7.84
CA LEU A 143 5.14 -5.14 8.40
C LEU A 143 5.48 -5.18 9.89
N ASN A 144 4.47 -5.15 10.76
CA ASN A 144 4.64 -5.09 12.22
C ASN A 144 5.62 -3.98 12.68
N GLY A 145 5.63 -2.84 12.00
CA GLY A 145 6.49 -1.70 12.34
C GLY A 145 7.91 -1.77 11.81
N MET A 146 8.23 -2.75 10.96
CA MET A 146 9.52 -2.85 10.29
C MET A 146 9.34 -2.82 8.76
N ALA A 147 10.19 -2.06 8.07
CA ALA A 147 10.18 -2.04 6.61
C ALA A 147 10.66 -3.39 6.04
N ILE A 148 9.98 -3.89 5.01
CA ILE A 148 10.41 -5.06 4.23
C ILE A 148 11.59 -4.67 3.34
N VAL A 149 12.63 -5.50 3.34
CA VAL A 149 13.85 -5.25 2.54
C VAL A 149 13.53 -5.43 1.05
N GLY A 150 13.87 -4.45 0.22
CA GLY A 150 13.62 -4.55 -1.22
C GLY A 150 12.17 -4.26 -1.62
N SER A 151 11.35 -3.71 -0.72
CA SER A 151 9.94 -3.35 -0.98
C SER A 151 9.77 -1.96 -1.57
N GLU A 152 10.85 -1.30 -2.01
CA GLU A 152 10.79 0.06 -2.53
C GLU A 152 9.99 0.13 -3.83
N VAL A 153 8.88 0.85 -3.81
CA VAL A 153 8.08 1.11 -5.02
C VAL A 153 8.15 2.59 -5.37
N ALA A 154 8.59 2.89 -6.59
CA ALA A 154 8.69 4.25 -7.11
C ALA A 154 7.31 4.81 -7.50
N ILE A 155 6.58 5.30 -6.50
CA ILE A 155 5.35 6.09 -6.64
C ILE A 155 5.56 7.39 -5.87
N ARG A 156 5.38 8.51 -6.56
CA ARG A 156 5.41 9.83 -5.93
C ARG A 156 4.04 10.14 -5.34
N ILE A 157 4.02 10.87 -4.24
CA ILE A 157 2.77 11.29 -3.58
C ILE A 157 2.82 12.79 -3.37
N ASN A 158 1.72 13.46 -3.66
CA ASN A 158 1.47 14.81 -3.17
C ASN A 158 0.09 14.92 -2.53
N SER A 159 -0.12 15.98 -1.77
CA SER A 159 -1.38 16.22 -1.07
C SER A 159 -1.65 17.71 -0.97
N PRO A 160 -2.91 18.16 -1.12
CA PRO A 160 -3.31 19.50 -0.74
C PRO A 160 -3.05 19.83 0.74
N ASP A 161 -2.92 18.84 1.62
CA ASP A 161 -2.38 18.96 2.98
C ASP A 161 -0.86 18.85 2.90
N SER A 162 -0.23 19.90 2.36
CA SER A 162 1.19 19.93 2.00
C SER A 162 2.15 19.83 3.18
N ASN A 163 1.71 20.25 4.38
CA ASN A 163 2.51 20.20 5.60
C ASN A 163 2.30 18.92 6.41
N GLY A 164 1.34 18.07 6.02
CA GLY A 164 1.06 16.79 6.65
C GLY A 164 0.47 16.92 8.06
N ASP A 165 -0.22 18.01 8.37
CA ASP A 165 -0.84 18.21 9.68
C ASP A 165 -2.21 17.52 9.83
N GLY A 166 -2.68 16.87 8.76
CA GLY A 166 -3.92 16.14 8.69
C GLY A 166 -5.12 17.01 8.31
N ALA A 167 -4.93 18.28 7.93
CA ALA A 167 -6.01 19.18 7.54
C ALA A 167 -5.61 20.16 6.43
N VAL A 168 -6.31 20.11 5.29
CA VAL A 168 -6.15 21.08 4.20
C VAL A 168 -6.70 22.44 4.61
N ASN A 169 -5.82 23.39 4.93
CA ASN A 169 -6.24 24.69 5.48
C ASN A 169 -5.43 25.88 4.94
N MET A 170 -5.47 27.02 5.64
CA MET A 170 -4.78 28.25 5.21
C MET A 170 -3.25 28.14 5.29
N THR A 171 -2.71 27.24 6.12
CA THR A 171 -1.27 26.94 6.14
C THR A 171 -0.82 26.32 4.84
N ASP A 172 -1.60 25.39 4.28
CA ASP A 172 -1.30 24.77 2.99
C ASP A 172 -1.44 25.74 1.83
N LEU A 173 -2.47 26.59 1.86
CA LEU A 173 -2.62 27.64 0.86
C LEU A 173 -1.41 28.59 0.84
N ALA A 174 -0.84 28.91 2.00
CA ALA A 174 0.36 29.73 2.07
C ALA A 174 1.59 29.02 1.46
N THR A 175 1.76 27.72 1.71
CA THR A 175 2.80 26.88 1.09
C THR A 175 2.63 26.83 -0.43
N PHE A 176 1.42 26.50 -0.90
CA PHE A 176 1.10 26.46 -2.32
C PHE A 176 1.35 27.81 -2.99
N ALA A 177 0.92 28.93 -2.40
CA ALA A 177 1.12 30.26 -2.96
C ALA A 177 2.61 30.64 -3.09
N ALA A 178 3.45 30.16 -2.18
CA ALA A 178 4.90 30.35 -2.28
C ALA A 178 5.49 29.55 -3.47
N ASP A 179 5.05 28.31 -3.67
CA ASP A 179 5.49 27.46 -4.78
C ASP A 179 4.96 27.98 -6.13
N TYR A 180 3.70 28.42 -6.19
CA TYR A 180 3.04 28.94 -7.41
C TYR A 180 3.77 30.13 -8.05
N HIS A 181 4.41 30.96 -7.24
CA HIS A 181 5.20 32.12 -7.70
C HIS A 181 6.72 31.86 -7.65
N GLY A 182 7.14 30.69 -7.19
CA GLY A 182 8.51 30.35 -6.84
C GLY A 182 9.19 29.42 -7.84
N ALA A 183 10.14 28.63 -7.34
CA ALA A 183 10.68 27.51 -8.07
C ALA A 183 9.65 26.37 -8.12
N TYR A 184 9.74 25.51 -9.12
CA TYR A 184 8.91 24.32 -9.20
C TYR A 184 9.15 23.40 -7.99
N HIS A 185 8.06 22.95 -7.38
CA HIS A 185 8.03 21.98 -6.29
C HIS A 185 6.91 20.96 -6.53
N PHE A 186 7.27 19.68 -6.65
CA PHE A 186 6.32 18.60 -6.97
C PHE A 186 5.14 18.49 -5.98
N ARG A 187 5.34 18.87 -4.72
CA ARG A 187 4.29 18.86 -3.68
C ARG A 187 3.06 19.72 -4.03
N SER A 188 3.20 20.67 -4.97
CA SER A 188 2.14 21.61 -5.38
C SER A 188 1.64 21.38 -6.81
N ASP A 189 2.17 20.39 -7.54
CA ASP A 189 1.73 19.97 -8.89
C ASP A 189 0.74 18.78 -8.75
N PHE A 190 -0.49 19.09 -8.34
CA PHE A 190 -1.48 18.09 -7.91
C PHE A 190 -2.02 17.22 -9.05
N ASN A 191 -1.91 17.67 -10.31
CA ASN A 191 -2.28 16.89 -11.49
C ASN A 191 -1.08 16.18 -12.14
N PHE A 192 0.14 16.44 -11.68
CA PHE A 192 1.40 15.87 -12.15
C PHE A 192 1.69 16.13 -13.64
N ASP A 193 1.42 17.35 -14.11
CA ASP A 193 1.67 17.76 -15.50
C ASP A 193 3.02 18.50 -15.68
N GLY A 194 3.79 18.66 -14.61
CA GLY A 194 5.10 19.31 -14.60
C GLY A 194 5.03 20.84 -14.52
N SER A 195 3.84 21.40 -14.26
CA SER A 195 3.61 22.82 -14.02
C SER A 195 2.86 23.01 -12.70
N ILE A 196 2.96 24.22 -12.13
CA ILE A 196 2.08 24.64 -11.03
C ILE A 196 1.25 25.79 -11.58
N ASP A 197 -0.03 25.56 -11.86
CA ASP A 197 -0.89 26.52 -12.54
C ASP A 197 -2.33 26.58 -12.00
N LEU A 198 -3.24 27.21 -12.76
CA LEU A 198 -4.63 27.39 -12.33
C LEU A 198 -5.39 26.05 -12.18
N GLY A 199 -4.95 24.98 -12.84
CA GLY A 199 -5.45 23.62 -12.63
C GLY A 199 -5.23 23.16 -11.19
N ASP A 200 -4.02 23.36 -10.66
CA ASP A 200 -3.69 22.99 -9.27
C ASP A 200 -4.45 23.85 -8.25
N VAL A 201 -4.67 25.15 -8.56
CA VAL A 201 -5.50 26.04 -7.75
C VAL A 201 -6.91 25.48 -7.60
N VAL A 202 -7.50 24.97 -8.68
CA VAL A 202 -8.86 24.40 -8.66
C VAL A 202 -8.89 23.13 -7.79
N ILE A 203 -7.84 22.29 -7.87
CA ILE A 203 -7.74 21.07 -7.06
C ILE A 203 -7.62 21.42 -5.57
N LEU A 204 -6.71 22.33 -5.20
CA LEU A 204 -6.54 22.79 -3.82
C LEU A 204 -7.84 23.38 -3.28
N ALA A 205 -8.48 24.27 -4.04
CA ALA A 205 -9.73 24.92 -3.63
C ALA A 205 -10.86 23.90 -3.40
N ALA A 206 -10.91 22.84 -4.21
CA ALA A 206 -11.90 21.77 -4.05
C ALA A 206 -11.69 20.91 -2.80
N LYS A 207 -10.49 20.91 -2.22
CA LYS A 207 -10.12 20.12 -1.03
C LYS A 207 -9.97 20.95 0.25
N LEU A 208 -10.14 22.26 0.17
CA LEU A 208 -10.02 23.13 1.33
C LEU A 208 -11.04 22.77 2.43
N GLY A 209 -10.56 22.61 3.66
CA GLY A 209 -11.35 22.23 4.83
C GLY A 209 -11.50 20.72 5.03
N VAL A 210 -10.93 19.90 4.15
CA VAL A 210 -10.83 18.45 4.34
C VAL A 210 -9.83 18.13 5.45
N SER A 211 -10.11 17.11 6.27
CA SER A 211 -9.23 16.66 7.36
C SER A 211 -9.27 15.14 7.53
N CYS A 212 -8.29 14.60 8.24
CA CYS A 212 -8.27 13.18 8.63
C CYS A 212 -9.57 12.83 9.40
N PRO A 213 -10.13 11.62 9.18
CA PRO A 213 -11.35 11.15 9.84
C PRO A 213 -11.18 10.87 11.33
#